data_AF-A0A392MZG8-F1
#
_entry.id   AF-A0A392MZG8-F1
#
_cell.length_a   1.000
_cell.length_b   1.000
_cell.length_c   1.000
_cell.angle_alpha   90.00
_cell.angle_beta   90.00
_cell.angle_gamma   90.00
#
_symmetry.space_group_name_H-M   'P 1'
#
loop_
_entity.id
_entity.type
_entity.pdbx_description
1 polymer ?
#
loop_
_entity_poly.entity_id
_entity_poly.type
_entity_poly.pdbx_seq_one_letter_code
_entity_poly.pdbx_strand_id
1 'polypeptide(L)'
;VPRSSKKLYEDNEYALYTVTLFNRVADNFRTSAREKGFQIRDFEYSPETHEGRKQELDKLMQDQESLRGSLLQWCYTSYGEVFSSWMHFCAVRLFSESILRYGLPPSFLACVLAPSVKAEKKVRSILEGLSDSSNRQVAD
;
A
#
# COMPACT_ATOMS: atom_id res chain seq x y z
N VAL A 1 -0.01 45.62 -24.42
CA VAL A 1 -0.93 46.64 -23.85
C VAL A 1 -0.43 47.03 -22.46
N PRO A 2 -0.11 48.30 -22.19
CA PRO A 2 0.33 48.73 -20.86
C PRO A 2 -0.70 48.37 -19.77
N ARG A 3 -0.24 47.96 -18.59
CA ARG A 3 -1.09 47.50 -17.46
C ARG A 3 -1.98 46.28 -17.73
N SER A 4 -1.70 45.50 -18.78
CA SER A 4 -2.41 44.23 -19.03
C SER A 4 -1.92 43.05 -18.19
N SER A 5 -0.80 43.21 -17.47
CA SER A 5 -0.22 42.14 -16.66
C SER A 5 -1.08 41.84 -15.45
N LYS A 6 -1.60 40.61 -15.33
CA LYS A 6 -2.43 40.17 -14.19
C LYS A 6 -1.89 38.87 -13.61
N LYS A 7 -1.70 38.82 -12.28
CA LYS A 7 -1.31 37.59 -11.57
C LYS A 7 -2.49 36.61 -11.56
N LEU A 8 -2.26 35.38 -12.03
CA LEU A 8 -3.24 34.28 -12.03
C LEU A 8 -3.09 33.41 -10.80
N TYR A 9 -1.85 33.08 -10.47
CA TYR A 9 -1.51 32.12 -9.43
C TYR A 9 -0.12 32.45 -8.88
N GLU A 10 0.13 32.07 -7.63
CA GLU A 10 1.41 32.23 -6.96
C GLU A 10 1.60 31.03 -6.04
N ASP A 11 2.79 30.44 -6.11
CA ASP A 11 3.28 29.46 -5.15
C ASP A 11 4.48 30.03 -4.38
N ASN A 12 5.17 29.20 -3.61
CA ASN A 12 6.27 29.63 -2.76
C ASN A 12 7.53 30.08 -3.54
N GLU A 13 7.64 29.72 -4.82
CA GLU A 13 8.85 29.93 -5.64
C GLU A 13 8.57 30.81 -6.88
N TYR A 14 7.34 30.78 -7.42
CA TYR A 14 6.96 31.40 -8.68
C TYR A 14 5.60 32.07 -8.63
N ALA A 15 5.42 33.07 -9.49
CA ALA A 15 4.14 33.71 -9.75
C ALA A 15 3.82 33.67 -11.25
N LEU A 16 2.62 33.20 -11.58
CA LEU A 16 2.10 33.11 -12.94
C LEU A 16 1.35 34.38 -13.30
N TYR A 17 1.75 35.02 -14.41
CA TYR A 17 1.12 36.23 -14.92
C TYR A 17 0.58 36.02 -16.34
N THR A 18 -0.55 36.66 -16.66
CA THR A 18 -0.96 36.89 -18.06
C THR A 18 -0.42 38.23 -18.54
N VAL A 19 -0.21 38.35 -19.86
CA VAL A 19 0.11 39.62 -20.52
C VAL A 19 -0.61 39.65 -21.88
N THR A 20 -1.17 40.80 -22.26
CA THR A 20 -1.80 40.99 -23.58
C THR A 20 -0.85 41.73 -24.53
N LEU A 21 -0.48 41.08 -25.63
CA LEU A 21 0.52 41.54 -26.60
C LEU A 21 -0.06 41.53 -28.02
N PHE A 22 0.53 42.33 -28.91
CA PHE A 22 0.25 42.20 -30.35
C PHE A 22 1.06 41.03 -30.92
N ASN A 23 0.46 40.25 -31.83
CA ASN A 23 1.09 39.02 -32.33
C ASN A 23 2.45 39.27 -33.00
N ARG A 24 2.59 40.37 -33.76
CA ARG A 24 3.84 40.75 -34.45
C ARG A 24 5.03 41.00 -33.52
N VAL A 25 4.79 41.32 -32.25
CA VAL A 25 5.85 41.61 -31.26
C VAL A 25 5.96 40.52 -30.20
N ALA A 26 5.17 39.44 -30.31
CA ALA A 26 5.15 38.37 -29.32
C ALA A 26 6.52 37.71 -29.19
N ASP A 27 7.19 37.39 -30.29
CA ASP A 27 8.50 36.73 -30.27
C ASP A 27 9.59 37.61 -29.64
N ASN A 28 9.62 38.90 -29.99
CA ASN A 28 10.55 39.85 -29.37
C ASN A 28 10.33 39.98 -27.86
N PHE A 29 9.07 39.98 -27.42
CA PHE A 29 8.73 39.95 -26.00
C PHE A 29 9.19 38.65 -25.34
N ARG A 30 9.03 37.50 -26.03
CA ARG A 30 9.47 36.20 -25.50
C ARG A 30 10.97 36.16 -25.25
N THR A 31 11.77 36.62 -26.21
CA THR A 31 13.23 36.71 -26.06
C THR A 31 13.62 37.63 -24.91
N SER A 32 13.06 38.84 -24.88
CA SER A 32 13.37 39.84 -23.84
C SER A 32 12.97 39.40 -22.43
N ALA A 33 11.88 38.64 -22.29
CA ALA A 33 11.43 38.12 -21.00
C ALA A 33 12.32 36.97 -20.51
N ARG A 34 12.76 36.09 -21.42
CA ARG A 34 13.72 35.01 -21.09
C ARG A 34 15.06 35.56 -20.63
N GLU A 35 15.57 36.61 -21.27
CA GLU A 35 16.82 37.29 -20.87
C GLU A 35 16.75 37.87 -19.44
N LYS A 36 15.54 38.22 -18.99
CA LYS A 36 15.28 38.72 -17.63
C LYS A 36 14.95 37.60 -16.62
N GLY A 37 15.11 36.34 -17.01
CA GLY A 37 14.85 35.18 -16.16
C GLY A 37 13.40 34.76 -16.05
N PHE A 38 12.47 35.32 -16.84
CA PHE A 38 11.09 34.86 -16.86
C PHE A 38 10.93 33.61 -17.72
N GLN A 39 10.23 32.61 -17.18
CA GLN A 39 9.84 31.42 -17.93
C GLN A 39 8.54 31.67 -18.69
N ILE A 40 8.54 31.29 -19.97
CA ILE A 40 7.40 31.51 -20.87
C ILE A 40 6.74 30.18 -21.13
N ARG A 41 5.45 30.11 -20.82
CA ARG A 41 4.62 28.93 -21.04
C ARG A 41 3.75 29.16 -22.27
N ASP A 42 3.99 28.39 -23.31
CA ASP A 42 3.11 28.37 -24.47
C ASP A 42 1.81 27.66 -24.06
N PHE A 43 0.69 28.38 -24.20
CA PHE A 43 -0.63 27.89 -23.85
C PHE A 43 -1.62 28.33 -24.91
N GLU A 44 -2.24 27.34 -25.54
CA GLU A 44 -3.35 27.54 -26.46
C GLU A 44 -4.58 26.94 -25.81
N TYR A 45 -5.58 27.79 -25.54
CA TYR A 45 -6.83 27.33 -24.95
C TYR A 45 -7.65 26.62 -26.02
N SER A 46 -7.79 25.29 -25.89
CA SER A 46 -8.80 24.50 -26.58
C SER A 46 -9.79 23.94 -25.55
N PRO A 47 -11.09 24.26 -25.66
CA PRO A 47 -12.10 23.70 -24.76
C PRO A 47 -12.16 22.17 -24.84
N GLU A 48 -11.94 21.59 -26.01
CA GLU A 48 -11.94 20.14 -26.24
C GLU A 48 -10.81 19.45 -25.44
N THR A 49 -9.60 20.01 -25.47
CA THR A 49 -8.46 19.45 -24.71
C THR A 49 -8.61 19.59 -23.19
N HIS A 50 -9.36 20.58 -22.73
CA HIS A 50 -9.62 20.79 -21.30
C HIS A 50 -10.69 19.83 -20.79
N GLU A 51 -11.79 19.66 -21.54
CA GLU A 51 -12.83 18.69 -21.21
C GLU A 51 -12.33 17.26 -21.30
N GLY A 52 -11.55 16.93 -22.33
CA GLY A 52 -10.94 15.60 -22.49
C GLY A 52 -10.04 15.22 -21.31
N ARG A 53 -9.19 16.14 -20.85
CA ARG A 53 -8.35 15.90 -19.66
C ARG A 53 -9.16 15.71 -18.38
N LYS A 54 -10.24 16.46 -18.21
CA LYS A 54 -11.13 16.30 -17.05
C LYS A 54 -11.83 14.95 -17.06
N GLN A 55 -12.37 14.54 -18.21
CA GLN A 55 -13.01 13.24 -18.38
C GLN A 55 -12.02 12.08 -18.18
N GLU A 56 -10.80 12.22 -18.67
CA GLU A 56 -9.73 11.24 -18.47
C GLU A 56 -9.38 11.10 -16.98
N LEU A 57 -9.25 12.22 -16.26
CA LEU A 57 -9.01 12.21 -14.82
C LEU A 57 -10.14 11.50 -14.06
N ASP A 58 -11.39 11.86 -14.35
CA ASP A 58 -12.57 11.28 -13.70
C ASP A 58 -12.65 9.76 -13.97
N LYS A 59 -12.35 9.35 -15.21
CA LYS A 59 -12.29 7.93 -15.60
C LYS A 59 -11.18 7.19 -14.86
N LEU A 60 -9.97 7.75 -14.78
CA LEU A 60 -8.86 7.15 -14.05
C LEU A 60 -9.18 6.97 -12.57
N MET A 61 -9.84 7.96 -11.95
CA MET A 61 -10.27 7.85 -10.56
C MET A 61 -11.31 6.74 -10.35
N GLN A 62 -12.26 6.61 -11.28
CA GLN A 62 -13.26 5.55 -11.23
C GLN A 62 -12.65 4.16 -11.43
N ASP A 63 -11.74 4.03 -12.40
CA ASP A 63 -11.03 2.78 -12.69
C ASP A 63 -10.16 2.37 -11.49
N GLN A 64 -9.47 3.33 -10.87
CA GLN A 64 -8.67 3.10 -9.66
C GLN A 64 -9.53 2.54 -8.52
N GLU A 65 -10.68 3.14 -8.24
CA GLU A 65 -11.55 2.71 -7.15
C GLU A 65 -12.15 1.31 -7.43
N SER A 66 -12.58 1.07 -8.66
CA SER A 66 -13.07 -0.24 -9.08
C SER A 66 -12.01 -1.32 -8.92
N LEU A 67 -10.80 -1.08 -9.43
CA LEU A 67 -9.70 -2.03 -9.37
C LEU A 67 -9.26 -2.30 -7.93
N ARG A 68 -9.22 -1.26 -7.09
CA ARG A 68 -8.95 -1.38 -5.65
C ARG A 68 -9.98 -2.28 -4.98
N GLY A 69 -11.27 -2.06 -5.25
CA GLY A 69 -12.35 -2.86 -4.68
C GLY A 69 -12.21 -4.35 -5.03
N SER A 70 -12.04 -4.65 -6.32
CA SER A 70 -11.85 -6.03 -6.79
C SER A 70 -10.59 -6.69 -6.22
N LEU A 71 -9.48 -5.95 -6.15
CA LEU A 71 -8.23 -6.46 -5.60
C LEU A 71 -8.38 -6.81 -4.11
N LEU A 72 -8.98 -5.93 -3.31
CA LEU A 72 -9.17 -6.20 -1.88
C LEU A 72 -10.05 -7.42 -1.65
N GLN A 73 -11.16 -7.55 -2.38
CA GLN A 73 -12.03 -8.72 -2.29
C GLN A 73 -11.27 -10.01 -2.62
N TRP A 74 -10.46 -10.00 -3.68
CA TRP A 74 -9.64 -11.14 -4.06
C TRP A 74 -8.61 -11.48 -2.97
N CYS A 75 -7.88 -10.48 -2.46
CA CYS A 75 -6.90 -10.67 -1.40
C CYS A 75 -7.50 -11.27 -0.12
N TYR A 76 -8.69 -10.81 0.31
CA TYR A 76 -9.34 -11.36 1.50
C TYR A 76 -9.72 -12.84 1.33
N THR A 77 -10.31 -13.19 0.20
CA THR A 77 -10.67 -14.58 -0.11
C THR A 77 -9.42 -15.47 -0.16
N SER A 78 -8.42 -15.05 -0.95
CA SER A 78 -7.19 -15.83 -1.10
C SER A 78 -6.39 -15.94 0.21
N TYR A 79 -6.36 -14.89 1.03
CA TYR A 79 -5.72 -14.97 2.34
C TYR A 79 -6.39 -16.01 3.25
N GLY A 80 -7.73 -16.05 3.28
CA GLY A 80 -8.47 -17.04 4.04
C GLY A 80 -8.17 -18.48 3.61
N GLU A 81 -8.12 -18.72 2.30
CA GLU A 81 -7.77 -20.03 1.73
C GLU A 81 -6.34 -20.44 2.11
N VAL A 82 -5.35 -19.58 1.86
CA VAL A 82 -3.94 -19.85 2.16
C VAL A 82 -3.72 -20.06 3.66
N PHE A 83 -4.32 -19.22 4.51
CA PHE A 83 -4.24 -19.36 5.96
C PHE A 83 -4.86 -20.68 6.44
N SER A 84 -6.03 -21.05 5.89
CA SER A 84 -6.67 -22.33 6.19
C SER A 84 -5.76 -23.50 5.79
N SER A 85 -5.23 -23.51 4.55
CA SER A 85 -4.29 -24.54 4.10
C SER A 85 -3.05 -24.63 4.99
N TRP A 86 -2.50 -23.50 5.43
CA TRP A 86 -1.38 -23.47 6.36
C TRP A 86 -1.72 -24.10 7.71
N MET A 87 -2.90 -23.80 8.27
CA MET A 87 -3.37 -24.43 9.51
C MET A 87 -3.56 -25.94 9.36
N HIS A 88 -4.02 -26.43 8.20
CA HIS A 88 -4.09 -27.87 7.93
C HIS A 88 -2.69 -28.51 7.96
N PHE A 89 -1.68 -27.88 7.36
CA PHE A 89 -0.30 -28.37 7.46
C PHE A 89 0.21 -28.40 8.90
N CYS A 90 -0.09 -27.37 9.71
CA CYS A 90 0.26 -27.37 11.13
C CYS A 90 -0.42 -28.52 11.87
N ALA A 91 -1.69 -28.82 11.59
CA ALA A 91 -2.42 -29.92 12.22
C ALA A 91 -1.84 -31.29 11.85
N VAL A 92 -1.56 -31.52 10.57
CA VAL A 92 -0.93 -32.77 10.09
C VAL A 92 0.46 -32.96 10.72
N ARG A 93 1.26 -31.89 10.78
CA ARG A 93 2.57 -31.92 11.40
C ARG A 93 2.51 -32.21 12.90
N LEU A 94 1.60 -31.54 13.61
CA LEU A 94 1.43 -31.77 15.05
C LEU A 94 0.96 -33.21 15.33
N PHE A 95 0.05 -33.74 14.51
CA PHE A 95 -0.41 -35.12 14.62
C PHE A 95 0.72 -36.12 14.38
N SER A 96 1.51 -35.95 13.32
CA SER A 96 2.62 -36.86 12.99
C SER A 96 3.73 -36.82 14.06
N GLU A 97 4.14 -35.62 14.50
CA GLU A 97 5.13 -35.47 15.57
C GLU A 97 4.64 -36.06 16.90
N SER A 98 3.34 -35.91 17.22
CA SER A 98 2.76 -36.47 18.45
C SER A 98 2.77 -38.00 18.44
N ILE A 99 2.45 -38.63 17.31
CA ILE A 99 2.55 -40.11 17.17
C ILE A 99 4.00 -40.56 17.27
N LEU A 100 4.94 -39.87 16.60
CA LEU A 100 6.35 -40.24 16.63
C LEU A 100 6.97 -40.09 18.02
N ARG A 101 6.47 -39.15 18.83
CA ARG A 101 6.99 -38.89 20.18
C ARG A 101 6.31 -39.71 21.27
N TYR A 102 4.99 -39.90 21.19
CA TYR A 102 4.18 -40.52 22.25
C TYR A 102 3.61 -41.89 21.90
N GLY A 103 3.72 -42.34 20.65
CA GLY A 103 3.28 -43.65 20.21
C GLY A 103 1.77 -43.77 19.93
N LEU A 104 1.31 -45.02 19.83
CA LEU A 104 -0.09 -45.39 19.58
C LEU A 104 -0.70 -46.06 20.81
N PRO A 105 -2.03 -45.94 21.03
CA PRO A 105 -3.00 -45.19 20.23
C PRO A 105 -2.86 -43.66 20.41
N PRO A 106 -3.35 -42.84 19.45
CA PRO A 106 -3.19 -41.38 19.50
C PRO A 106 -4.09 -40.78 20.59
N SER A 107 -3.55 -40.69 21.80
CA SER A 107 -4.20 -40.10 22.96
C SER A 107 -3.40 -38.87 23.41
N PHE A 108 -3.63 -37.74 22.75
CA PHE A 108 -2.98 -36.47 23.07
C PHE A 108 -3.93 -35.29 22.89
N LEU A 109 -3.69 -34.23 23.66
CA LEU A 109 -4.43 -32.97 23.59
C LEU A 109 -3.60 -31.94 22.82
N ALA A 110 -4.10 -31.53 21.65
CA ALA A 110 -3.54 -30.42 20.89
C ALA A 110 -4.09 -29.08 21.42
N CYS A 111 -3.23 -28.08 21.60
CA CYS A 111 -3.65 -26.73 21.97
C CYS A 111 -2.86 -25.67 21.21
N VAL A 112 -3.51 -24.53 20.94
CA VAL A 112 -2.88 -23.32 20.39
C VAL A 112 -2.79 -22.30 21.52
N LEU A 113 -1.60 -21.75 21.74
CA LEU A 113 -1.35 -20.74 22.75
C LEU A 113 -0.95 -19.43 22.08
N ALA A 114 -1.59 -18.33 22.48
CA ALA A 114 -1.28 -16.98 22.02
C ALA A 114 -0.82 -16.11 23.21
N PRO A 115 0.37 -16.36 23.78
CA PRO A 115 0.89 -15.55 24.87
C PRO A 115 1.25 -14.14 24.37
N SER A 116 1.31 -13.17 25.29
CA SER A 116 1.86 -11.85 24.96
C SER A 116 3.36 -11.96 24.69
N VAL A 117 3.90 -11.08 23.84
CA VAL A 117 5.32 -11.07 23.44
C VAL A 117 6.28 -11.05 24.65
N LYS A 118 5.90 -10.33 25.72
CA LYS A 118 6.71 -10.28 26.96
C LYS A 118 6.65 -11.57 27.78
N ALA A 119 5.55 -12.32 27.68
CA ALA A 119 5.32 -13.54 28.47
C ALA A 119 5.83 -14.81 27.77
N GLU A 120 6.14 -14.77 26.47
CA GLU A 120 6.50 -15.96 25.68
C GLU A 120 7.63 -16.78 26.31
N LYS A 121 8.73 -16.12 26.72
CA LYS A 121 9.88 -16.79 27.38
C LYS A 121 9.48 -17.49 28.68
N LYS A 122 8.63 -16.84 29.48
CA LYS A 122 8.15 -17.38 30.76
C LYS A 122 7.25 -18.58 30.53
N VAL A 123 6.31 -18.49 29.58
CA VAL A 123 5.41 -19.60 29.23
C VAL A 123 6.20 -20.79 28.72
N ARG A 124 7.18 -20.59 27.83
CA ARG A 124 8.05 -21.65 27.32
C ARG A 124 8.80 -22.37 28.44
N SER A 125 9.45 -21.63 29.34
CA SER A 125 10.19 -22.21 30.46
C SER A 125 9.30 -23.04 31.40
N ILE A 126 8.07 -22.59 31.67
CA ILE A 126 7.10 -23.34 32.47
C ILE A 126 6.70 -24.64 31.76
N LEU A 127 6.38 -24.58 30.47
CA LEU A 127 5.97 -25.76 29.69
C LEU A 127 7.10 -26.79 29.58
N GLU A 128 8.34 -26.35 29.37
CA GLU A 128 9.53 -27.21 29.34
C GLU A 128 9.67 -27.97 30.67
N GLY A 129 9.61 -27.28 31.81
CA GLY A 129 9.70 -27.91 33.14
C GLY A 129 8.58 -28.92 33.42
N LEU A 130 7.36 -28.65 32.96
CA LEU A 130 6.23 -29.59 33.08
C LEU A 130 6.43 -30.83 32.19
N SER A 131 6.95 -30.64 30.97
CA SER A 131 7.13 -31.72 29.99
C SER A 131 8.26 -32.70 30.35
N ASP A 132 9.35 -32.22 30.96
CA ASP A 132 10.47 -33.06 31.39
C ASP A 132 10.10 -34.01 32.55
N SER A 133 9.13 -33.60 33.37
CA SER A 133 8.62 -34.39 34.48
C SER A 133 7.85 -35.62 34.00
N SER A 134 7.12 -35.48 32.89
CA SER A 134 6.27 -36.53 32.30
C SER A 134 7.08 -37.59 31.56
N ASN A 135 8.21 -37.21 30.95
CA ASN A 135 9.10 -38.15 30.25
C ASN A 135 9.83 -39.13 31.19
N ARG A 136 9.86 -38.87 32.50
CA ARG A 136 10.46 -39.77 33.51
C ARG A 136 9.53 -40.88 33.98
N GLN A 137 8.21 -40.67 33.97
CA GLN A 137 7.25 -41.66 34.45
C GLN A 137 6.89 -42.75 33.44
N VAL A 138 7.27 -42.60 32.17
CA VAL A 138 7.01 -43.58 31.10
C VAL A 138 8.19 -44.54 30.89
N ALA A 139 9.31 -44.34 31.61
CA ALA A 139 10.53 -45.13 31.47
C ALA A 139 10.73 -46.20 32.57
N ASP A 140 9.77 -46.36 33.49
CA ASP A 140 9.73 -47.43 34.50
C ASP A 140 8.62 -48.46 34.18
#